data_AF-A0A957K410-F1
#
_entry.id   AF-A0A957K410-F1
#
_cell.length_a   1.000
_cell.length_b   1.000
_cell.length_c   1.000
_cell.angle_alpha   90.00
_cell.angle_beta   90.00
_cell.angle_gamma   90.00
#
_symmetry.space_group_name_H-M   'P 1'
#
loop_
_entity.id
_entity.type
_entity.pdbx_description
1 polymer ?
#
loop_
_entity_poly.entity_id
_entity_poly.type
_entity_poly.pdbx_seq_one_letter_code
_entity_poly.pdbx_strand_id
1 'polypeptide(L)' 'MAKYLISFPSAAMTVTGNELEVVGQAARAVIREAKAAGVYVFGGGIDETVPPVLVSASGVVAEGGYP' A
#
# COMPACT_ATOMS: atom_id res chain seq x y z
N MET A 1 -20.24 -6.80 -7.10
CA MET A 1 -19.83 -5.63 -6.29
C MET A 1 -18.54 -5.09 -6.88
N ALA A 2 -18.46 -3.79 -7.17
CA ALA A 2 -17.26 -3.18 -7.73
C ALA A 2 -16.06 -3.35 -6.79
N LYS A 3 -14.86 -3.50 -7.36
CA LYS A 3 -13.60 -3.58 -6.62
C LYS A 3 -12.82 -2.30 -6.89
N TYR A 4 -12.17 -1.78 -5.85
CA TYR A 4 -11.42 -0.53 -5.91
C TYR A 4 -9.99 -0.79 -5.46
N LEU A 5 -9.03 -0.22 -6.19
CA LEU A 5 -7.66 -0.07 -5.73
C LEU A 5 -7.53 1.34 -5.14
N ILE A 6 -7.25 1.42 -3.85
CA ILE A 6 -6.99 2.67 -3.14
C ILE A 6 -5.51 2.66 -2.80
N SER A 7 -4.72 3.54 -3.42
CA SER A 7 -3.30 3.69 -3.15
C SER A 7 -2.96 5.16 -2.90
N PHE A 8 -1.97 5.40 -2.07
CA PHE A 8 -1.42 6.71 -1.77
C PHE A 8 0.12 6.61 -1.76
N PRO A 9 0.84 7.64 -2.23
CA PRO A 9 2.30 7.65 -2.19
C PRO A 9 2.80 7.72 -0.74
N SER A 10 3.99 7.18 -0.45
CA SER A 10 4.56 7.26 0.91
C SER A 10 4.66 8.71 1.41
N ALA A 11 4.93 9.66 0.51
CA ALA A 11 5.02 11.09 0.80
C ALA A 11 3.71 11.70 1.35
N ALA A 12 2.57 11.04 1.19
CA ALA A 12 1.31 11.45 1.80
C ALA A 12 1.27 11.16 3.33
N MET A 13 2.15 10.30 3.84
CA MET A 13 2.26 10.00 5.27
C MET A 13 3.10 11.06 5.98
N THR A 14 2.46 12.12 6.44
CA THR A 14 3.10 13.23 7.19
C THR A 14 3.08 13.03 8.71
N VAL A 15 2.56 11.90 9.19
CA VAL A 15 2.38 11.57 10.61
C VAL A 15 3.70 11.14 11.24
N THR A 16 4.03 11.67 12.42
CA THR A 16 5.33 11.42 13.09
C THR A 16 5.20 11.16 14.60
N GLY A 17 6.24 10.56 15.19
CA GLY A 17 6.32 10.35 16.64
C GLY A 17 5.16 9.52 17.20
N ASN A 18 4.58 9.96 18.32
CA ASN A 18 3.48 9.26 19.01
C ASN A 18 2.20 9.19 18.18
N GLU A 19 2.01 10.13 17.25
CA GLU A 19 0.83 10.15 16.39
C GLU A 19 0.81 8.93 15.43
N LEU A 20 1.99 8.43 15.06
CA LEU A 20 2.13 7.27 14.20
C LEU A 20 1.54 6.01 14.84
N GLU A 21 1.70 5.85 16.15
CA GLU A 21 1.11 4.72 16.88
C GLU A 21 -0.42 4.80 16.86
N VAL A 22 -0.98 5.98 17.16
CA VAL A 22 -2.43 6.23 17.19
C VAL A 22 -3.04 5.94 15.81
N VAL A 23 -2.45 6.50 14.75
CA VAL A 23 -2.88 6.26 13.37
C VAL A 23 -2.75 4.78 12.99
N GLY A 24 -1.68 4.12 13.42
CA GLY A 24 -1.48 2.70 13.20
C GLY A 24 -2.55 1.82 13.86
N GLN A 25 -3.00 2.17 15.07
CA GLN A 25 -4.09 1.47 15.75
C GLN A 25 -5.44 1.70 15.06
N ALA A 26 -5.72 2.96 14.68
CA ALA A 26 -6.94 3.33 13.97
C ALA A 26 -7.04 2.62 12.60
N ALA A 27 -5.96 2.60 11.81
CA ALA A 27 -5.91 1.90 10.53
C ALA A 27 -6.20 0.40 10.70
N ARG A 28 -5.66 -0.24 11.74
CA ARG A 28 -5.93 -1.65 12.04
C ARG A 28 -7.39 -1.90 12.45
N ALA A 29 -8.06 -0.94 13.09
CA ALA A 29 -9.49 -1.03 13.40
C ALA A 29 -10.33 -1.04 12.12
N VAL A 30 -10.08 -0.11 11.20
CA VAL A 30 -10.74 -0.04 9.89
C VAL A 30 -10.56 -1.35 9.10
N ILE A 31 -9.35 -1.93 9.11
CA ILE A 31 -9.09 -3.21 8.44
C ILE A 31 -9.89 -4.36 9.08
N ARG A 32 -10.04 -4.39 10.41
CA ARG A 32 -10.87 -5.40 11.09
C ARG A 32 -12.33 -5.28 10.68
N GLU A 33 -12.87 -4.07 10.62
CA GLU A 33 -14.24 -3.81 10.18
C GLU A 33 -14.46 -4.21 8.71
N ALA A 34 -13.53 -3.86 7.82
CA ALA A 34 -13.60 -4.23 6.41
C ALA A 34 -13.55 -5.75 6.20
N LYS A 35 -12.76 -6.47 7.02
CA LYS A 35 -12.74 -7.94 7.02
C LYS A 35 -14.05 -8.52 7.54
N ALA A 36 -14.58 -8.00 8.66
CA ALA A 36 -15.85 -8.45 9.23
C ALA A 36 -17.04 -8.24 8.28
N ALA A 37 -17.03 -7.15 7.52
CA ALA A 37 -18.02 -6.86 6.48
C ALA A 37 -17.82 -7.68 5.18
N GLY A 38 -16.75 -8.47 5.07
CA GLY A 38 -16.46 -9.28 3.87
C GLY A 38 -16.05 -8.46 2.63
N VAL A 39 -15.64 -7.20 2.82
CA VAL A 39 -15.28 -6.29 1.70
C VAL A 39 -13.78 -6.16 1.49
N TYR A 40 -12.95 -6.54 2.48
CA TYR A 40 -11.49 -6.52 2.36
C TYR A 40 -10.99 -7.62 1.41
N VAL A 41 -10.26 -7.23 0.36
CA VAL A 41 -9.64 -8.18 -0.58
C VAL A 41 -8.18 -8.43 -0.17
N PHE A 42 -7.34 -7.40 -0.25
CA PHE A 42 -5.95 -7.41 0.22
C PHE A 42 -5.46 -5.98 0.46
N GLY A 43 -4.29 -5.83 1.06
CA GLY A 43 -3.60 -4.55 1.24
C GLY A 43 -2.19 -4.76 1.76
N GLY A 44 -1.31 -3.79 1.49
CA GLY A 44 0.09 -3.83 1.89
C GLY A 44 0.78 -2.50 1.58
N GLY A 45 1.96 -2.30 2.16
CA GLY A 45 2.85 -1.20 1.82
C GLY A 45 3.90 -1.65 0.81
N ILE A 46 4.43 -0.68 0.04
CA ILE A 46 5.61 -0.86 -0.78
C ILE A 46 6.75 -0.14 -0.07
N ASP A 47 7.89 -0.82 0.08
CA ASP A 47 9.12 -0.19 0.56
C ASP A 47 9.74 0.62 -0.58
N GLU A 48 9.47 1.93 -0.59
CA GLU A 48 9.97 2.85 -1.62
C GLU A 48 11.51 3.08 -1.53
N THR A 49 12.19 2.54 -0.52
CA THR A 49 13.67 2.53 -0.49
C THR A 49 14.27 1.51 -1.46
N VAL A 50 13.46 0.56 -1.95
CA VAL A 50 13.85 -0.42 -2.95
C VAL A 50 13.44 0.09 -4.35
N PRO A 51 14.39 0.35 -5.26
CA PRO A 51 14.06 0.83 -6.60
C PRO A 51 13.19 -0.18 -7.37
N PRO A 52 12.14 0.26 -8.08
CA PRO A 52 11.38 -0.61 -8.95
C PRO A 52 12.21 -1.03 -10.16
N VAL A 53 11.84 -2.19 -10.72
CA VAL A 53 12.33 -2.67 -12.02
C VAL A 53 11.15 -3.08 -12.89
N LEU A 54 11.30 -2.87 -14.20
CA LEU A 54 10.38 -3.39 -15.21
C LEU A 54 10.86 -4.76 -15.69
N VAL A 55 9.96 -5.74 -15.67
CA VAL A 55 10.23 -7.09 -16.19
C VAL A 55 9.33 -7.33 -17.40
N SER A 56 9.95 -7.56 -18.56
CA SER A 56 9.25 -7.86 -19.81
C SER A 56 8.69 -9.28 -19.85
N ALA A 57 7.81 -9.56 -20.82
CA ALA A 57 7.26 -10.90 -21.03
C ALA A 57 8.32 -11.97 -21.37
N SER A 58 9.48 -11.58 -21.91
CA SER A 58 10.62 -12.47 -22.17
C SER A 58 11.60 -12.57 -20.99
N GLY A 59 11.31 -11.91 -19.87
CA GLY A 59 12.12 -11.94 -18.66
C GLY A 59 13.29 -10.95 -18.64
N VAL A 60 13.42 -10.06 -19.64
CA VAL A 60 14.40 -8.97 -19.58
C VAL A 60 14.01 -7.99 -18.48
N VAL A 61 14.99 -7.64 -17.64
CA VAL A 61 14.87 -6.68 -16.53
C VAL A 61 15.48 -5.34 -16.95
N ALA A 62 14.76 -4.25 -16.69
CA ALA A 62 15.24 -2.88 -16.87
C ALA A 62 15.06 -2.08 -15.58
N GLU A 63 16.03 -1.23 -15.26
CA GLU A 63 15.95 -0.31 -14.12
C GLU A 63 14.87 0.76 -14.35
N GLY A 64 14.23 1.19 -13.27
CA GLY A 64 13.17 2.19 -13.30
C GLY A 64 11.78 1.58 -13.27
N GLY A 65 10.80 2.43 -13.03
CA GLY A 65 9.38 2.07 -13.03
C GLY A 65 8.70 2.37 -14.36
N TYR A 66 7.36 2.26 -14.36
CA TYR A 66 6.52 2.89 -15.38
C TYR A 66 6.87 4.40 -15.44
N PRO A 67 6.40 5.12 -16.47
CA PRO A 67 5.74 6.39 -16.21
C PRO A 67 4.68 6.32 -15.09
#